data_AF-A0A2T6ZY04-F1
#
_entry.id   AF-A0A2T6ZY04-F1
#
_cell.length_a   1.000
_cell.length_b   1.000
_cell.length_c   1.000
_cell.angle_alpha   90.00
_cell.angle_beta   90.00
_cell.angle_gamma   90.00
#
_symmetry.space_group_name_H-M   'P 1'
#
loop_
_entity.id
_entity.type
_entity.pdbx_description
1 polymer ?
#
loop_
_entity_poly.entity_id
_entity_poly.type
_entity_poly.pdbx_seq_one_letter_code
_entity_poly.pdbx_strand_id
1 'polypeptide(L)'
;MAMSTRTSFLFLFTILLFLALASPAAAFGAGNIASIAKIEGKNWRHGDIEDTLKTLLALRGGKWTTMNVRRVYFGNWLRDYSQALDVGTLKSVNKDTIRILIWVLSFLSFGYATGEFEVTEERLGVYRPEEHIDNPKDYADNMDARHYDPRLRPPVHPTELAIDPLTGMKNYIANETGGWATSTGYVKHSLTRSIHFGRLYTSGGHGVAGREEDLCEALRCLGQSLHCLEDFSAHSNYIELTLRELGFHSVFPHTGRVFPLVTGTFGAVDFLHSVLGEAQDKFSQTEVDELDNALGEAHEQQKKSERSGQKSVLQGLLQQIPNLGGLSGDADRLEAQSNAKEMENMHIAPQQSRGPAGAGAVPPSAGFDPIKTARDIYPILEFRDKVMRSIEEAIERIPGLSALVEKISDTLSLFVLSLLAPYVRPIIAQASLELKAGSSAVVDSSAAHQYEPWTIPTCSDPTHSLLSKDHFSNKLNTPAGESTLGRTPPPR
;
A
#
# COMPACT_ATOMS: atom_id res chain seq x y z
N MET A 1 3.42 -41.70 19.35
CA MET A 1 3.96 -42.87 18.61
C MET A 1 5.28 -42.44 18.00
N ALA A 2 6.39 -43.14 18.30
CA ALA A 2 7.69 -42.80 17.73
C ALA A 2 7.70 -43.17 16.24
N MET A 3 7.95 -42.20 15.35
CA MET A 3 8.11 -42.49 13.92
C MET A 3 9.34 -43.38 13.72
N SER A 4 9.18 -44.44 12.93
CA SER A 4 10.27 -45.32 12.52
C SER A 4 11.35 -44.52 11.80
N THR A 5 12.62 -44.87 12.02
CA THR A 5 13.79 -44.24 11.39
C THR A 5 13.68 -44.19 9.86
N ARG A 6 12.99 -45.15 9.25
CA ARG A 6 12.70 -45.18 7.81
C ARG A 6 11.73 -44.09 7.36
N THR A 7 10.72 -43.79 8.17
CA THR A 7 9.73 -42.74 7.91
C THR A 7 10.33 -41.36 8.08
N SER A 8 11.21 -41.17 9.07
CA SER A 8 11.96 -39.93 9.25
C SER A 8 12.93 -39.67 8.09
N PHE A 9 13.57 -40.73 7.56
CA PHE A 9 14.47 -40.61 6.41
C PHE A 9 13.72 -40.28 5.11
N LEU A 10 12.55 -40.89 4.88
CA LEU A 10 11.70 -40.55 3.75
C LEU A 10 11.22 -39.10 3.85
N PHE A 11 10.78 -38.66 5.03
CA PHE A 11 10.29 -37.30 5.23
C PHE A 11 11.38 -36.25 5.00
N LEU A 12 12.59 -36.49 5.53
CA LEU A 12 13.75 -35.62 5.31
C LEU A 12 14.16 -35.58 3.83
N PHE A 13 14.12 -36.72 3.15
CA PHE A 13 14.43 -36.81 1.72
C PHE A 13 13.40 -36.06 0.88
N THR A 14 12.09 -36.16 1.20
CA THR A 14 11.04 -35.41 0.51
C THR A 14 11.18 -33.91 0.74
N ILE A 15 11.53 -33.46 1.95
CA ILE A 15 11.81 -32.05 2.24
C ILE A 15 13.03 -31.57 1.44
N LEU A 16 14.11 -32.34 1.42
CA LEU A 16 15.31 -31.99 0.66
C LEU A 16 15.05 -31.96 -0.85
N LEU A 17 14.24 -32.88 -1.37
CA LEU A 17 13.83 -32.89 -2.78
C LEU A 17 12.93 -31.69 -3.09
N PHE A 18 12.02 -31.33 -2.18
CA PHE A 18 11.20 -30.13 -2.31
C PHE A 18 12.04 -28.86 -2.28
N LEU A 19 13.00 -28.75 -1.37
CA LEU A 19 13.93 -27.60 -1.30
C LEU A 19 14.88 -27.54 -2.50
N ALA A 20 15.29 -28.68 -3.06
CA ALA A 20 16.16 -28.75 -4.23
C ALA A 20 15.43 -28.47 -5.56
N LEU A 21 14.11 -28.73 -5.61
CA LEU A 21 13.25 -28.45 -6.77
C LEU A 21 12.48 -27.14 -6.63
N ALA A 22 12.43 -26.56 -5.43
CA ALA A 22 11.93 -25.21 -5.20
C ALA A 22 12.87 -24.22 -5.89
N SER A 23 12.40 -23.69 -7.01
CA SER A 23 13.04 -22.54 -7.63
C SER A 23 12.80 -21.31 -6.74
N PRO A 24 13.77 -20.40 -6.56
CA PRO A 24 13.51 -19.14 -5.87
C PRO A 24 12.41 -18.39 -6.63
N ALA A 25 11.21 -18.31 -6.07
CA ALA A 25 10.21 -17.36 -6.51
C ALA A 25 10.56 -16.03 -5.85
N ALA A 26 11.04 -15.07 -6.64
CA ALA A 26 10.80 -13.70 -6.26
C ALA A 26 9.28 -13.48 -6.42
N ALA A 27 8.61 -12.83 -5.48
CA ALA A 27 7.24 -12.33 -5.58
C ALA A 27 7.10 -11.18 -4.56
N PHE A 28 6.65 -9.99 -4.95
CA PHE A 28 6.07 -9.05 -3.97
C PHE A 28 5.01 -8.14 -4.62
N GLY A 29 4.13 -7.59 -3.77
CA GLY A 29 3.15 -6.53 -4.04
C GLY A 29 3.72 -5.11 -3.91
N ALA A 30 2.85 -4.13 -3.60
CA ALA A 30 3.12 -2.69 -3.60
C ALA A 30 4.56 -2.32 -3.18
N GLY A 31 5.35 -1.83 -4.13
CA GLY A 31 6.73 -1.39 -3.90
C GLY A 31 7.59 -1.48 -5.16
N ASN A 32 8.36 -0.42 -5.45
CA ASN A 32 9.33 -0.42 -6.54
C ASN A 32 10.46 -1.45 -6.27
N ILE A 33 10.90 -2.18 -7.29
CA ILE A 33 12.06 -3.08 -7.21
C ILE A 33 13.32 -2.24 -6.95
N ALA A 34 13.92 -2.36 -5.77
CA ALA A 34 15.20 -1.72 -5.49
C ALA A 34 16.22 -2.06 -6.60
N SER A 35 16.88 -1.04 -7.17
CA SER A 35 17.81 -1.10 -8.32
C SER A 35 19.03 -2.06 -8.19
N ILE A 36 19.11 -2.81 -7.10
CA ILE A 36 20.18 -3.77 -6.79
C ILE A 36 19.66 -5.22 -6.90
N ALA A 37 18.36 -5.43 -7.10
CA ALA A 37 17.79 -6.76 -7.27
C ALA A 37 18.04 -7.28 -8.70
N LYS A 38 18.56 -8.51 -8.83
CA LYS A 38 18.73 -9.28 -10.08
C LYS A 38 17.44 -9.50 -10.91
N ILE A 39 16.32 -8.91 -10.49
CA ILE A 39 14.95 -9.06 -10.96
C ILE A 39 14.45 -7.77 -11.67
N GLU A 40 15.17 -6.65 -11.51
CA GLU A 40 14.86 -5.38 -12.19
C GLU A 40 14.81 -5.57 -13.72
N GLY A 41 13.67 -5.22 -14.33
CA GLY A 41 13.43 -5.36 -15.77
C GLY A 41 13.04 -6.76 -16.26
N LYS A 42 12.72 -7.72 -15.36
CA LYS A 42 12.23 -9.06 -15.73
C LYS A 42 10.83 -9.40 -15.17
N ASN A 43 10.48 -8.89 -13.99
CA ASN A 43 9.17 -9.04 -13.35
C ASN A 43 8.62 -7.65 -13.02
N TRP A 44 7.29 -7.46 -13.02
CA TRP A 44 6.67 -6.14 -12.77
C TRP A 44 5.60 -6.10 -11.69
N ARG A 45 5.51 -4.96 -10.99
CA ARG A 45 4.59 -4.63 -9.89
C ARG A 45 3.98 -3.23 -10.02
N HIS A 46 2.95 -3.00 -9.19
CA HIS A 46 2.49 -1.67 -8.78
C HIS A 46 3.63 -0.74 -8.40
N GLY A 47 3.89 0.24 -9.26
CA GLY A 47 4.99 1.20 -9.12
C GLY A 47 6.03 1.21 -10.24
N ASP A 48 6.03 0.20 -11.12
CA ASP A 48 6.99 0.11 -12.22
C ASP A 48 6.61 1.00 -13.42
N ILE A 49 5.32 1.37 -13.52
CA ILE A 49 4.84 2.34 -14.53
C ILE A 49 5.48 3.71 -14.34
N GLU A 50 5.78 4.08 -13.10
CA GLU A 50 6.44 5.33 -12.75
C GLU A 50 7.89 5.38 -13.21
N ASP A 51 8.59 4.24 -13.30
CA ASP A 51 9.96 4.21 -13.85
C ASP A 51 9.98 4.44 -15.36
N THR A 52 8.87 4.15 -16.06
CA THR A 52 8.74 4.53 -17.47
C THR A 52 8.63 6.04 -17.66
N LEU A 53 8.16 6.80 -16.65
CA LEU A 53 8.12 8.27 -16.72
C LEU A 53 9.50 8.87 -16.94
N LYS A 54 10.53 8.34 -16.26
CA LYS A 54 11.94 8.75 -16.44
C LYS A 54 12.36 8.65 -17.91
N THR A 55 11.86 7.66 -18.63
CA THR A 55 12.16 7.41 -20.05
C THR A 55 11.35 8.32 -20.99
N LEU A 56 10.04 8.49 -20.75
CA LEU A 56 9.15 9.23 -21.64
C LEU A 56 9.51 10.72 -21.77
N LEU A 57 9.97 11.36 -20.69
CA LEU A 57 10.31 12.79 -20.72
C LEU A 57 11.73 13.06 -21.22
N ALA A 58 12.65 12.11 -21.03
CA ALA A 58 13.99 12.16 -21.63
C ALA A 58 13.90 12.28 -23.17
N LEU A 59 12.91 11.61 -23.78
CA LEU A 59 12.61 11.71 -25.21
C LEU A 59 12.12 13.12 -25.65
N ARG A 60 11.68 13.96 -24.71
CA ARG A 60 11.18 15.33 -24.94
C ARG A 60 12.07 16.42 -24.36
N GLY A 61 13.27 16.09 -23.86
CA GLY A 61 14.25 17.04 -23.35
C GLY A 61 13.99 17.58 -21.92
N GLY A 62 12.95 17.08 -21.23
CA GLY A 62 12.71 17.36 -19.80
C GLY A 62 13.29 16.26 -18.92
N LYS A 63 13.56 16.54 -17.63
CA LYS A 63 14.06 15.55 -16.67
C LYS A 63 13.10 15.36 -15.50
N TRP A 64 12.66 14.12 -15.29
CA TRP A 64 12.01 13.72 -14.05
C TRP A 64 13.05 13.63 -12.93
N THR A 65 12.79 14.26 -11.80
CA THR A 65 13.58 14.05 -10.58
C THR A 65 13.10 12.77 -9.88
N THR A 66 13.99 12.13 -9.11
CA THR A 66 13.62 10.99 -8.25
C THR A 66 12.45 11.35 -7.32
N MET A 67 12.43 12.57 -6.79
CA MET A 67 11.34 13.06 -5.95
C MET A 67 10.01 13.15 -6.69
N ASN A 68 10.00 13.64 -7.94
CA ASN A 68 8.76 13.71 -8.72
C ASN A 68 8.21 12.32 -9.06
N VAL A 69 9.07 11.36 -9.39
CA VAL A 69 8.67 9.96 -9.59
C VAL A 69 8.10 9.39 -8.29
N ARG A 70 8.74 9.66 -7.15
CA ARG A 70 8.27 9.24 -5.82
C ARG A 70 6.88 9.85 -5.49
N ARG A 71 6.62 11.11 -5.86
CA ARG A 71 5.32 11.77 -5.67
C ARG A 71 4.21 11.16 -6.54
N VAL A 72 4.54 10.76 -7.77
CA VAL A 72 3.62 9.97 -8.59
C VAL A 72 3.35 8.65 -7.92
N TYR A 73 4.39 7.92 -7.54
CA TYR A 73 4.25 6.62 -6.91
C TYR A 73 3.44 6.67 -5.60
N PHE A 74 3.58 7.74 -4.81
CA PHE A 74 2.74 7.95 -3.63
C PHE A 74 1.24 7.99 -3.96
N GLY A 75 0.87 8.60 -5.09
CA GLY A 75 -0.52 8.59 -5.56
C GLY A 75 -1.03 7.20 -5.96
N ASN A 76 -0.18 6.38 -6.56
CA ASN A 76 -0.46 4.98 -6.92
C ASN A 76 -0.59 4.14 -5.64
N TRP A 77 0.42 4.18 -4.77
CA TRP A 77 0.47 3.49 -3.47
C TRP A 77 -0.73 3.78 -2.57
N LEU A 78 -1.23 5.03 -2.56
CA LEU A 78 -2.43 5.36 -1.78
C LEU A 78 -3.67 4.60 -2.25
N ARG A 79 -3.75 4.17 -3.51
CA ARG A 79 -4.84 3.35 -4.03
C ARG A 79 -4.77 1.94 -3.48
N ASP A 80 -3.62 1.28 -3.57
CA ASP A 80 -3.38 -0.04 -2.95
C ASP A 80 -3.86 -0.04 -1.49
N TYR A 81 -3.40 0.94 -0.71
CA TYR A 81 -3.72 1.01 0.72
C TYR A 81 -5.14 1.51 1.03
N SER A 82 -5.84 2.14 0.08
CA SER A 82 -7.25 2.52 0.27
C SER A 82 -8.18 1.32 0.38
N GLN A 83 -7.76 0.17 -0.16
CA GLN A 83 -8.46 -1.12 -0.02
C GLN A 83 -8.62 -1.52 1.47
N ALA A 84 -7.78 -0.98 2.36
CA ALA A 84 -7.89 -1.18 3.80
C ALA A 84 -9.11 -0.50 4.43
N LEU A 85 -9.62 0.55 3.79
CA LEU A 85 -10.85 1.24 4.19
C LEU A 85 -12.03 0.66 3.39
N ASP A 86 -12.26 -0.64 3.53
CA ASP A 86 -13.42 -1.35 3.00
C ASP A 86 -14.32 -1.91 4.13
N VAL A 87 -15.54 -2.33 3.78
CA VAL A 87 -16.54 -2.94 4.64
C VAL A 87 -15.96 -4.05 5.53
N GLY A 88 -15.08 -4.90 4.99
CA GLY A 88 -14.45 -5.98 5.76
C GLY A 88 -13.74 -5.47 7.02
N THR A 89 -12.94 -4.41 6.88
CA THR A 89 -12.14 -3.83 7.97
C THR A 89 -12.97 -2.85 8.81
N LEU A 90 -13.79 -2.01 8.17
CA LEU A 90 -14.56 -0.95 8.83
C LEU A 90 -15.68 -1.49 9.73
N LYS A 91 -16.05 -2.77 9.60
CA LYS A 91 -16.91 -3.49 10.56
C LYS A 91 -16.27 -3.62 11.95
N SER A 92 -14.94 -3.67 12.02
CA SER A 92 -14.20 -4.03 13.23
C SER A 92 -13.24 -2.95 13.71
N VAL A 93 -12.68 -2.15 12.80
CA VAL A 93 -11.65 -1.16 13.10
C VAL A 93 -12.11 0.23 12.65
N ASN A 94 -11.88 1.25 13.50
CA ASN A 94 -12.19 2.63 13.17
C ASN A 94 -11.31 3.15 12.00
N LYS A 95 -11.91 3.89 11.05
CA LYS A 95 -11.21 4.40 9.86
C LYS A 95 -9.97 5.26 10.14
N ASP A 96 -9.99 6.07 11.20
CA ASP A 96 -8.85 6.92 11.56
C ASP A 96 -7.72 6.10 12.19
N THR A 97 -8.04 5.01 12.90
CA THR A 97 -7.05 4.02 13.34
C THR A 97 -6.30 3.45 12.15
N ILE A 98 -7.03 2.97 11.13
CA ILE A 98 -6.46 2.39 9.90
C ILE A 98 -5.59 3.44 9.20
N ARG A 99 -6.11 4.66 9.04
CA ARG A 99 -5.37 5.76 8.41
C ARG A 99 -4.06 6.08 9.11
N ILE A 100 -4.01 6.08 10.44
CA ILE A 100 -2.77 6.33 11.20
C ILE A 100 -1.75 5.23 10.93
N LEU A 101 -2.16 3.96 10.91
CA LEU A 101 -1.25 2.85 10.60
C LEU A 101 -0.68 3.01 9.18
N ILE A 102 -1.53 3.30 8.20
CA ILE A 102 -1.11 3.56 6.81
C ILE A 102 -0.21 4.78 6.72
N TRP A 103 -0.47 5.82 7.52
CA TRP A 103 0.37 7.01 7.53
C TRP A 103 1.79 6.73 8.02
N VAL A 104 1.92 5.88 9.05
CA VAL A 104 3.22 5.44 9.54
C VAL A 104 3.89 4.48 8.55
N LEU A 105 3.15 3.60 7.88
CA LEU A 105 3.69 2.76 6.80
C LEU A 105 4.20 3.61 5.63
N SER A 106 3.45 4.64 5.23
CA SER A 106 3.86 5.60 4.21
C SER A 106 5.18 6.26 4.58
N PHE A 107 5.37 6.65 5.85
CA PHE A 107 6.64 7.16 6.32
C PHE A 107 7.80 6.16 6.09
N LEU A 108 7.60 4.87 6.37
CA LEU A 108 8.62 3.85 6.13
C LEU A 108 8.90 3.62 4.64
N SER A 109 7.89 3.70 3.79
CA SER A 109 8.02 3.49 2.35
C SER A 109 8.69 4.69 1.64
N PHE A 110 8.35 5.91 2.03
CA PHE A 110 8.72 7.13 1.31
C PHE A 110 9.83 7.94 1.98
N GLY A 111 10.09 7.69 3.26
CA GLY A 111 11.03 8.45 4.11
C GLY A 111 10.53 9.85 4.51
N TYR A 112 9.30 10.18 4.11
CA TYR A 112 8.61 11.44 4.34
C TYR A 112 7.16 11.16 4.74
N ALA A 113 6.57 12.00 5.57
CA ALA A 113 5.21 11.77 6.06
C ALA A 113 4.34 13.03 6.15
N THR A 114 4.88 14.21 5.89
CA THR A 114 4.16 15.48 5.97
C THR A 114 4.12 16.17 4.60
N GLY A 115 3.29 17.21 4.47
CA GLY A 115 3.19 17.97 3.23
C GLY A 115 2.70 17.11 2.08
N GLU A 116 3.51 16.90 1.04
CA GLU A 116 3.12 16.10 -0.12
C GLU A 116 2.96 14.59 0.15
N PHE A 117 3.57 14.07 1.21
CA PHE A 117 3.48 12.65 1.61
C PHE A 117 2.52 12.42 2.80
N GLU A 118 1.78 13.45 3.21
CA GLU A 118 0.78 13.29 4.27
C GLU A 118 -0.40 12.44 3.80
N VAL A 119 -0.70 11.38 4.58
CA VAL A 119 -1.85 10.50 4.38
C VAL A 119 -3.08 11.10 5.05
N THR A 120 -3.76 11.98 4.33
CA THR A 120 -5.03 12.58 4.74
C THR A 120 -6.21 11.69 4.40
N GLU A 121 -7.36 11.92 5.04
CA GLU A 121 -8.61 11.21 4.73
C GLU A 121 -9.02 11.38 3.26
N GLU A 122 -8.81 12.57 2.68
CA GLU A 122 -9.12 12.87 1.28
C GLU A 122 -8.18 12.16 0.31
N ARG A 123 -6.87 12.13 0.60
CA ARG A 123 -5.87 11.50 -0.28
C ARG A 123 -5.93 9.97 -0.24
N LEU A 124 -6.19 9.40 0.94
CA LEU A 124 -6.32 7.96 1.11
C LEU A 124 -7.69 7.44 0.63
N GLY A 125 -8.76 8.22 0.79
CA GLY A 125 -10.09 7.80 0.34
C GLY A 125 -10.60 6.54 1.04
N VAL A 126 -11.38 5.75 0.33
CA VAL A 126 -11.90 4.43 0.75
C VAL A 126 -11.79 3.47 -0.43
N TYR A 127 -12.01 2.18 -0.19
CA TYR A 127 -12.10 1.23 -1.27
C TYR A 127 -13.28 1.51 -2.21
N ARG A 128 -13.01 1.48 -3.51
CA ARG A 128 -13.98 1.73 -4.58
C ARG A 128 -13.63 0.81 -5.76
N PRO A 129 -14.51 -0.14 -6.15
CA PRO A 129 -14.18 -1.09 -7.22
C PRO A 129 -13.73 -0.42 -8.52
N GLU A 130 -14.33 0.71 -8.90
CA GLU A 130 -13.96 1.42 -10.11
C GLU A 130 -12.53 1.98 -10.10
N GLU A 131 -11.93 2.20 -8.94
CA GLU A 131 -10.56 2.69 -8.81
C GLU A 131 -9.53 1.59 -9.10
N HIS A 132 -9.97 0.33 -9.02
CA HIS A 132 -9.14 -0.87 -9.10
C HIS A 132 -9.50 -1.79 -10.27
N ILE A 133 -10.31 -1.31 -11.22
CA ILE A 133 -10.94 -2.10 -12.28
C ILE A 133 -11.84 -3.27 -11.79
N ASP A 134 -12.04 -3.43 -10.48
CA ASP A 134 -12.69 -4.59 -9.88
C ASP A 134 -14.15 -4.75 -10.32
N ASN A 135 -14.56 -6.02 -10.44
CA ASN A 135 -15.93 -6.40 -10.68
C ASN A 135 -16.75 -6.16 -9.40
N PRO A 136 -17.71 -5.23 -9.38
CA PRO A 136 -18.44 -4.88 -8.17
C PRO A 136 -19.53 -5.91 -7.81
N LYS A 137 -19.67 -7.01 -8.57
CA LYS A 137 -20.66 -8.05 -8.29
C LYS A 137 -20.58 -8.51 -6.85
N ASP A 138 -21.74 -8.55 -6.19
CA ASP A 138 -21.92 -8.96 -4.80
C ASP A 138 -21.11 -8.13 -3.77
N TYR A 139 -20.63 -6.94 -4.15
CA TYR A 139 -19.91 -6.04 -3.24
C TYR A 139 -20.70 -5.77 -1.97
N ALA A 140 -20.03 -5.89 -0.82
CA ALA A 140 -20.62 -5.74 0.51
C ALA A 140 -21.85 -6.64 0.76
N ASP A 141 -21.86 -7.87 0.21
CA ASP A 141 -23.00 -8.80 0.30
C ASP A 141 -24.31 -8.20 -0.26
N ASN A 142 -24.19 -7.31 -1.25
CA ASN A 142 -25.27 -6.49 -1.84
C ASN A 142 -25.98 -5.54 -0.85
N MET A 143 -25.39 -5.29 0.32
CA MET A 143 -25.85 -4.27 1.26
C MET A 143 -25.33 -2.88 0.86
N ASP A 144 -25.98 -1.82 1.35
CA ASP A 144 -25.49 -0.46 1.15
C ASP A 144 -24.27 -0.19 2.04
N ALA A 145 -23.07 -0.28 1.46
CA ALA A 145 -21.81 -0.08 2.16
C ALA A 145 -21.66 1.33 2.77
N ARG A 146 -22.45 2.31 2.31
CA ARG A 146 -22.40 3.70 2.79
C ARG A 146 -22.82 3.86 4.25
N HIS A 147 -23.42 2.83 4.84
CA HIS A 147 -23.65 2.76 6.29
C HIS A 147 -22.35 2.71 7.11
N TYR A 148 -21.25 2.22 6.53
CA TYR A 148 -19.94 2.15 7.19
C TYR A 148 -19.12 3.43 6.95
N ASP A 149 -19.05 3.91 5.71
CA ASP A 149 -18.51 5.23 5.35
C ASP A 149 -19.25 5.76 4.11
N PRO A 150 -19.76 7.00 4.12
CA PRO A 150 -20.60 7.55 3.04
C PRO A 150 -19.90 7.61 1.67
N ARG A 151 -18.57 7.50 1.62
CA ARG A 151 -17.78 7.49 0.38
C ARG A 151 -17.75 6.13 -0.28
N LEU A 152 -18.08 5.04 0.42
CA LEU A 152 -18.13 3.68 -0.15
C LEU A 152 -19.20 3.56 -1.25
N ARG A 153 -19.10 2.50 -2.05
CA ARG A 153 -19.99 2.29 -3.19
C ARG A 153 -21.45 2.05 -2.74
N PRO A 154 -22.46 2.64 -3.41
CA PRO A 154 -23.86 2.22 -3.24
C PRO A 154 -24.10 0.79 -3.78
N PRO A 155 -25.29 0.21 -3.54
CA PRO A 155 -25.67 -1.06 -4.14
C PRO A 155 -25.53 -1.08 -5.67
N VAL A 156 -25.09 -2.22 -6.20
CA VAL A 156 -24.74 -2.39 -7.60
C VAL A 156 -25.98 -2.68 -8.43
N HIS A 157 -26.22 -1.87 -9.45
CA HIS A 157 -27.33 -2.10 -10.37
C HIS A 157 -26.98 -3.25 -11.34
N PRO A 158 -27.86 -4.22 -11.59
CA PRO A 158 -27.54 -5.39 -12.43
C PRO A 158 -27.05 -5.06 -13.85
N THR A 159 -27.50 -3.92 -14.42
CA THR A 159 -27.03 -3.45 -15.74
C THR A 159 -25.53 -3.12 -15.74
N GLU A 160 -24.95 -2.74 -14.62
CA GLU A 160 -23.50 -2.48 -14.50
C GLU A 160 -22.68 -3.73 -14.81
N LEU A 161 -23.21 -4.91 -14.48
CA LEU A 161 -22.59 -6.21 -14.69
C LEU A 161 -22.87 -6.79 -16.09
N ALA A 162 -23.71 -6.14 -16.89
CA ALA A 162 -23.96 -6.57 -18.26
C ALA A 162 -22.79 -6.23 -19.19
N ILE A 163 -22.66 -7.01 -20.26
CA ILE A 163 -21.68 -6.76 -21.31
C ILE A 163 -22.23 -5.66 -22.22
N ASP A 164 -21.45 -4.61 -22.43
CA ASP A 164 -21.72 -3.60 -23.44
C ASP A 164 -21.49 -4.19 -24.85
N PRO A 165 -22.52 -4.25 -25.71
CA PRO A 165 -22.37 -4.81 -27.06
C PRO A 165 -21.46 -3.97 -27.97
N LEU A 166 -21.18 -2.70 -27.64
CA LEU A 166 -20.33 -1.83 -28.45
C LEU A 166 -18.85 -2.06 -28.17
N THR A 167 -18.49 -2.26 -26.92
CA THR A 167 -17.09 -2.39 -26.49
C THR A 167 -16.68 -3.82 -26.18
N GLY A 168 -17.64 -4.72 -25.91
CA GLY A 168 -17.36 -6.07 -25.42
C GLY A 168 -16.86 -6.11 -23.97
N MET A 169 -16.85 -4.96 -23.27
CA MET A 169 -16.47 -4.83 -21.87
C MET A 169 -17.70 -4.92 -20.97
N LYS A 170 -17.51 -5.22 -19.68
CA LYS A 170 -18.55 -5.00 -18.67
C LYS A 170 -18.86 -3.51 -18.54
N ASN A 171 -20.13 -3.16 -18.31
CA ASN A 171 -20.61 -1.79 -18.26
C ASN A 171 -19.93 -0.93 -17.16
N TYR A 172 -19.56 -1.52 -16.03
CA TYR A 172 -18.81 -0.83 -14.96
C TYR A 172 -17.38 -0.43 -15.37
N ILE A 173 -16.82 -0.95 -16.47
CA ILE A 173 -15.46 -0.61 -16.91
C ILE A 173 -15.47 0.72 -17.66
N ALA A 174 -16.23 0.78 -18.75
CA ALA A 174 -16.13 1.86 -19.74
C ALA A 174 -17.44 2.55 -20.13
N ASN A 175 -18.61 2.04 -19.71
CA ASN A 175 -19.89 2.60 -20.13
C ASN A 175 -20.37 3.71 -19.18
N GLU A 176 -19.96 4.95 -19.47
CA GLU A 176 -20.32 6.14 -18.69
C GLU A 176 -21.76 6.66 -18.92
N THR A 177 -22.55 6.05 -19.82
CA THR A 177 -23.92 6.53 -20.12
C THR A 177 -24.97 6.09 -19.09
N GLY A 178 -24.62 5.16 -18.22
CA GLY A 178 -25.56 4.48 -17.32
C GLY A 178 -25.82 5.14 -15.98
N GLY A 179 -25.09 6.19 -15.63
CA GLY A 179 -25.22 6.87 -14.33
C GLY A 179 -24.60 6.11 -13.14
N TRP A 180 -23.84 5.06 -13.39
CA TRP A 180 -23.01 4.35 -12.41
C TRP A 180 -21.55 4.82 -12.49
N ALA A 181 -20.77 4.55 -11.44
CA ALA A 181 -19.34 4.82 -11.46
C ALA A 181 -18.61 3.79 -12.34
N THR A 182 -17.64 4.27 -13.13
CA THR A 182 -16.84 3.46 -14.03
C THR A 182 -15.35 3.75 -13.89
N SER A 183 -14.51 2.76 -14.19
CA SER A 183 -13.05 2.92 -14.13
C SER A 183 -12.53 3.95 -15.12
N THR A 184 -13.08 3.99 -16.34
CA THR A 184 -12.76 5.06 -17.30
C THR A 184 -13.15 6.45 -16.79
N GLY A 185 -14.31 6.59 -16.14
CA GLY A 185 -14.73 7.82 -15.49
C GLY A 185 -13.76 8.24 -14.37
N TYR A 186 -13.29 7.27 -13.59
CA TYR A 186 -12.30 7.50 -12.54
C TYR A 186 -10.95 7.95 -13.10
N VAL A 187 -10.41 7.25 -14.11
CA VAL A 187 -9.17 7.64 -14.81
C VAL A 187 -9.29 9.05 -15.36
N LYS A 188 -10.40 9.39 -16.02
CA LYS A 188 -10.67 10.75 -16.53
C LYS A 188 -10.70 11.78 -15.41
N HIS A 189 -11.34 11.48 -14.28
CA HIS A 189 -11.37 12.35 -13.13
C HIS A 189 -9.95 12.63 -12.59
N SER A 190 -9.17 11.58 -12.35
CA SER A 190 -7.80 11.65 -11.83
C SER A 190 -6.86 12.42 -12.77
N LEU A 191 -6.89 12.13 -14.08
CA LEU A 191 -6.12 12.88 -15.08
C LEU A 191 -6.55 14.34 -15.19
N THR A 192 -7.85 14.62 -15.12
CA THR A 192 -8.36 16.00 -15.17
C THR A 192 -7.87 16.81 -13.97
N ARG A 193 -7.86 16.21 -12.77
CA ARG A 193 -7.27 16.83 -11.57
C ARG A 193 -5.77 17.04 -11.73
N SER A 194 -5.04 16.03 -12.20
CA SER A 194 -3.60 16.15 -12.47
C SER A 194 -3.30 17.33 -13.40
N ILE A 195 -4.04 17.44 -14.51
CA ILE A 195 -3.92 18.54 -15.48
C ILE A 195 -4.31 19.88 -14.83
N HIS A 196 -5.36 19.91 -14.01
CA HIS A 196 -5.80 21.12 -13.32
C HIS A 196 -4.71 21.69 -12.42
N PHE A 197 -4.18 20.87 -11.50
CA PHE A 197 -3.12 21.30 -10.60
C PHE A 197 -1.81 21.61 -11.34
N GLY A 198 -1.47 20.84 -12.38
CA GLY A 198 -0.33 21.15 -13.24
C GLY A 198 -0.47 22.51 -13.96
N ARG A 199 -1.70 22.90 -14.35
CA ARG A 199 -1.99 24.23 -14.91
C ARG A 199 -1.93 25.32 -13.86
N LEU A 200 -2.38 25.09 -12.63
CA LEU A 200 -2.21 26.04 -11.52
C LEU A 200 -0.72 26.31 -11.26
N TYR A 201 0.09 25.25 -11.21
CA TYR A 201 1.54 25.36 -11.04
C TYR A 201 2.21 26.15 -12.16
N THR A 202 1.92 25.83 -13.43
CA THR A 202 2.64 26.42 -14.58
C THR A 202 2.10 27.77 -15.03
N SER A 203 0.79 27.99 -14.88
CA SER A 203 0.05 29.08 -15.53
C SER A 203 -0.96 29.75 -14.59
N GLY A 204 -0.87 29.51 -13.28
CA GLY A 204 -1.72 30.16 -12.28
C GLY A 204 -1.57 31.67 -12.28
N GLY A 205 -2.54 32.37 -11.67
CA GLY A 205 -2.46 33.82 -11.46
C GLY A 205 -1.29 34.22 -10.54
N HIS A 206 -1.11 35.52 -10.34
CA HIS A 206 -0.08 36.05 -9.44
C HIS A 206 -0.20 35.46 -8.03
N GLY A 207 0.89 34.87 -7.51
CA GLY A 207 0.91 34.19 -6.21
C GLY A 207 0.44 32.73 -6.21
N VAL A 208 -0.01 32.21 -7.36
CA VAL A 208 -0.44 30.82 -7.54
C VAL A 208 0.53 30.05 -8.44
N ALA A 209 1.00 30.65 -9.54
CA ALA A 209 2.03 30.03 -10.37
C ALA A 209 3.32 29.78 -9.56
N GLY A 210 3.90 28.60 -9.75
CA GLY A 210 5.13 28.15 -9.09
C GLY A 210 4.94 27.57 -7.68
N ARG A 211 3.71 27.42 -7.17
CA ARG A 211 3.46 26.78 -5.87
C ARG A 211 3.72 25.28 -5.93
N GLU A 212 4.73 24.81 -5.20
CA GLU A 212 5.13 23.40 -5.20
C GLU A 212 4.01 22.45 -4.76
N GLU A 213 3.11 22.90 -3.88
CA GLU A 213 1.92 22.16 -3.46
C GLU A 213 1.04 21.73 -4.65
N ASP A 214 0.86 22.62 -5.64
CA ASP A 214 0.09 22.33 -6.85
C ASP A 214 0.83 21.31 -7.73
N LEU A 215 2.17 21.38 -7.82
CA LEU A 215 2.95 20.37 -8.54
C LEU A 215 2.82 19.00 -7.86
N CYS A 216 2.98 18.95 -6.54
CA CYS A 216 2.86 17.72 -5.76
C CYS A 216 1.50 17.05 -5.93
N GLU A 217 0.42 17.83 -5.83
CA GLU A 217 -0.95 17.30 -5.99
C GLU A 217 -1.23 16.87 -7.44
N ALA A 218 -0.66 17.57 -8.43
CA ALA A 218 -0.72 17.14 -9.83
C ALA A 218 -0.09 15.77 -10.05
N LEU A 219 1.09 15.53 -9.45
CA LEU A 219 1.82 14.27 -9.55
C LEU A 219 1.11 13.14 -8.78
N ARG A 220 0.59 13.41 -7.58
CA ARG A 220 -0.21 12.45 -6.82
C ARG A 220 -1.45 12.01 -7.60
N CYS A 221 -2.18 12.95 -8.20
CA CYS A 221 -3.35 12.64 -9.06
C CYS A 221 -2.95 11.87 -10.33
N LEU A 222 -1.75 12.09 -10.86
CA LEU A 222 -1.23 11.28 -11.97
C LEU A 222 -1.05 9.83 -11.53
N GLY A 223 -0.38 9.58 -10.40
CA GLY A 223 -0.18 8.24 -9.86
C GLY A 223 -1.49 7.50 -9.60
N GLN A 224 -2.47 8.22 -9.04
CA GLN A 224 -3.83 7.73 -8.83
C GLN A 224 -4.48 7.24 -10.13
N SER A 225 -4.23 7.91 -11.26
CA SER A 225 -4.70 7.44 -12.57
C SER A 225 -3.90 6.25 -13.10
N LEU A 226 -2.58 6.24 -12.87
CA LEU A 226 -1.69 5.20 -13.39
C LEU A 226 -1.99 3.85 -12.72
N HIS A 227 -2.31 3.84 -11.43
CA HIS A 227 -2.76 2.66 -10.70
C HIS A 227 -3.92 1.93 -11.40
N CYS A 228 -5.02 2.62 -11.68
CA CYS A 228 -6.19 2.02 -12.34
C CYS A 228 -5.86 1.49 -13.77
N LEU A 229 -4.92 2.14 -14.47
CA LEU A 229 -4.45 1.68 -15.78
C LEU A 229 -3.57 0.44 -15.69
N GLU A 230 -2.77 0.35 -14.63
CA GLU A 230 -1.96 -0.83 -14.30
C GLU A 230 -2.84 -2.03 -13.95
N ASP A 231 -3.87 -1.80 -13.13
CA ASP A 231 -4.87 -2.81 -12.76
C ASP A 231 -5.60 -3.37 -13.98
N PHE A 232 -5.85 -2.56 -15.01
CA PHE A 232 -6.48 -3.06 -16.23
C PHE A 232 -5.70 -4.22 -16.85
N SER A 233 -4.37 -4.10 -16.96
CA SER A 233 -3.51 -5.18 -17.48
C SER A 233 -3.30 -6.32 -16.49
N ALA A 234 -3.30 -6.03 -15.18
CA ALA A 234 -2.99 -7.00 -14.13
C ALA A 234 -4.21 -7.82 -13.69
N HIS A 235 -5.40 -7.23 -13.71
CA HIS A 235 -6.62 -7.74 -13.08
C HIS A 235 -7.82 -7.84 -14.03
N SER A 236 -7.58 -7.72 -15.34
CA SER A 236 -8.54 -8.13 -16.37
C SER A 236 -8.05 -9.33 -17.17
N ASN A 237 -8.92 -9.93 -17.99
CA ASN A 237 -8.51 -10.96 -18.96
C ASN A 237 -7.92 -10.40 -20.27
N TYR A 238 -7.57 -9.09 -20.33
CA TYR A 238 -7.10 -8.43 -21.54
C TYR A 238 -5.91 -9.14 -22.21
N ILE A 239 -4.93 -9.57 -21.41
CA ILE A 239 -3.73 -10.27 -21.91
C ILE A 239 -4.10 -11.60 -22.54
N GLU A 240 -5.00 -12.35 -21.91
CA GLU A 240 -5.51 -13.62 -22.41
C GLU A 240 -6.27 -13.45 -23.72
N LEU A 241 -7.12 -12.44 -23.81
CA LEU A 241 -7.84 -12.11 -25.06
C LEU A 241 -6.87 -11.75 -26.18
N THR A 242 -5.87 -10.91 -25.88
CA THR A 242 -4.84 -10.51 -26.85
C THR A 242 -4.03 -11.71 -27.34
N LEU A 243 -3.62 -12.62 -26.45
CA LEU A 243 -2.91 -13.84 -26.83
C LEU A 243 -3.79 -14.74 -27.73
N ARG A 244 -5.09 -14.85 -27.44
CA ARG A 244 -6.01 -15.62 -28.29
C ARG A 244 -6.18 -14.99 -29.67
N GLU A 245 -6.22 -13.66 -29.77
CA GLU A 245 -6.25 -12.93 -31.04
C GLU A 245 -4.98 -13.17 -31.86
N LEU A 246 -3.82 -13.26 -31.20
CA LEU A 246 -2.54 -13.63 -31.82
C LEU A 246 -2.43 -15.12 -32.21
N GLY A 247 -3.48 -15.93 -32.01
CA GLY A 247 -3.54 -17.34 -32.41
C GLY A 247 -3.23 -18.36 -31.30
N PHE A 248 -2.98 -17.92 -30.05
CA PHE A 248 -2.75 -18.82 -28.93
C PHE A 248 -4.07 -19.30 -28.31
N HIS A 249 -4.77 -20.20 -29.01
CA HIS A 249 -6.12 -20.66 -28.62
C HIS A 249 -6.19 -21.53 -27.35
N SER A 250 -5.06 -22.00 -26.82
CA SER A 250 -4.99 -22.79 -25.58
C SER A 250 -4.94 -21.94 -24.31
N VAL A 251 -4.97 -20.61 -24.42
CA VAL A 251 -5.04 -19.69 -23.27
C VAL A 251 -6.48 -19.58 -22.78
N PHE A 252 -6.72 -19.88 -21.51
CA PHE A 252 -8.05 -19.78 -20.92
C PHE A 252 -8.39 -18.31 -20.60
N PRO A 253 -9.50 -17.75 -21.11
CA PRO A 253 -9.81 -16.31 -20.97
C PRO A 253 -10.53 -15.95 -19.67
N HIS A 254 -10.57 -16.86 -18.70
CA HIS A 254 -11.26 -16.68 -17.40
C HIS A 254 -12.76 -16.39 -17.51
N THR A 255 -13.37 -16.76 -18.63
CA THR A 255 -14.81 -16.71 -18.88
C THR A 255 -15.30 -18.00 -19.52
N GLY A 256 -16.62 -18.17 -19.59
CA GLY A 256 -17.28 -19.28 -20.26
C GLY A 256 -17.16 -19.24 -21.80
N ARG A 257 -18.23 -19.60 -22.51
CA ARG A 257 -18.21 -19.79 -23.99
C ARG A 257 -18.16 -18.50 -24.81
N VAL A 258 -18.31 -17.34 -24.17
CA VAL A 258 -18.17 -16.00 -24.76
C VAL A 258 -17.01 -15.31 -24.06
N PHE A 259 -16.22 -14.52 -24.80
CA PHE A 259 -15.00 -13.88 -24.30
C PHE A 259 -15.13 -12.35 -24.22
N PRO A 260 -16.00 -11.82 -23.35
CA PRO A 260 -15.98 -10.39 -23.04
C PRO A 260 -14.70 -10.03 -22.29
N LEU A 261 -14.37 -8.74 -22.27
CA LEU A 261 -13.36 -8.22 -21.36
C LEU A 261 -13.98 -8.09 -19.98
N VAL A 262 -13.41 -8.81 -19.02
CA VAL A 262 -13.90 -8.91 -17.63
C VAL A 262 -12.76 -8.70 -16.67
N THR A 263 -13.12 -8.32 -15.45
CA THR A 263 -12.23 -8.19 -14.31
C THR A 263 -12.76 -9.01 -13.14
N GLY A 264 -11.94 -9.14 -12.11
CA GLY A 264 -12.21 -10.04 -11.01
C GLY A 264 -13.09 -9.43 -9.92
N THR A 265 -13.94 -10.22 -9.28
CA THR A 265 -14.61 -9.79 -8.04
C THR A 265 -13.60 -9.73 -6.91
N PHE A 266 -13.65 -8.65 -6.13
CA PHE A 266 -12.76 -8.45 -4.99
C PHE A 266 -13.49 -8.76 -3.68
N GLY A 267 -12.92 -9.66 -2.88
CA GLY A 267 -13.36 -9.98 -1.54
C GLY A 267 -12.31 -9.69 -0.48
N ALA A 268 -12.67 -9.90 0.79
CA ALA A 268 -11.76 -9.67 1.91
C ALA A 268 -10.48 -10.55 1.85
N VAL A 269 -10.52 -11.73 1.22
CA VAL A 269 -9.30 -12.53 0.96
C VAL A 269 -8.43 -11.89 -0.12
N ASP A 270 -9.04 -11.26 -1.13
CA ASP A 270 -8.31 -10.56 -2.18
C ASP A 270 -7.63 -9.30 -1.62
N PHE A 271 -8.23 -8.58 -0.67
CA PHE A 271 -7.53 -7.53 0.07
C PHE A 271 -6.29 -8.04 0.80
N LEU A 272 -6.41 -9.19 1.48
CA LEU A 272 -5.26 -9.82 2.13
C LEU A 272 -4.19 -10.24 1.11
N HIS A 273 -4.53 -10.44 -0.16
CA HIS A 273 -3.62 -10.87 -1.23
C HIS A 273 -3.02 -9.70 -2.03
N SER A 274 -3.80 -8.67 -2.36
CA SER A 274 -3.39 -7.49 -3.14
C SER A 274 -2.33 -6.67 -2.42
N VAL A 275 -2.47 -6.51 -1.11
CA VAL A 275 -1.49 -5.73 -0.36
C VAL A 275 -0.28 -6.57 0.11
N LEU A 276 -0.31 -7.91 -0.02
CA LEU A 276 0.78 -8.76 0.48
C LEU A 276 1.49 -9.72 -0.48
N GLY A 277 0.94 -10.06 -1.65
CA GLY A 277 1.59 -11.01 -2.55
C GLY A 277 1.88 -12.39 -1.93
N GLU A 278 0.85 -13.26 -1.91
CA GLU A 278 0.82 -14.68 -1.50
C GLU A 278 1.10 -15.04 -0.03
N ALA A 279 0.02 -15.42 0.67
CA ALA A 279 -0.22 -16.74 1.28
C ALA A 279 -1.30 -16.56 2.34
N GLN A 280 -2.25 -17.51 2.42
CA GLN A 280 -3.25 -17.65 3.48
C GLN A 280 -2.95 -16.81 4.73
N ASP A 281 -3.81 -15.82 4.94
CA ASP A 281 -4.02 -15.15 6.23
C ASP A 281 -2.90 -14.19 6.67
N LYS A 282 -2.53 -13.14 5.91
CA LYS A 282 -1.39 -12.29 6.33
C LYS A 282 -1.42 -10.77 6.24
N PHE A 283 -2.31 -10.06 5.53
CA PHE A 283 -2.17 -8.57 5.41
C PHE A 283 -2.21 -7.84 6.75
N SER A 284 -3.01 -8.31 7.69
CA SER A 284 -3.15 -7.65 8.98
C SER A 284 -2.03 -7.93 9.98
N GLN A 285 -1.17 -8.92 9.74
CA GLN A 285 -0.18 -9.36 10.72
C GLN A 285 1.24 -9.07 10.26
N THR A 286 1.68 -9.42 9.04
CA THR A 286 3.13 -9.31 8.73
C THR A 286 3.65 -7.88 8.65
N GLU A 287 3.02 -6.96 7.92
CA GLU A 287 3.46 -5.55 7.89
C GLU A 287 3.26 -4.84 9.23
N VAL A 288 2.15 -5.16 9.91
CA VAL A 288 1.81 -4.61 11.23
C VAL A 288 2.78 -5.12 12.30
N ASP A 289 3.19 -6.40 12.23
CA ASP A 289 4.17 -7.03 13.11
C ASP A 289 5.58 -6.53 12.77
N GLU A 290 5.93 -6.37 11.49
CA GLU A 290 7.19 -5.75 11.07
C GLU A 290 7.28 -4.31 11.56
N LEU A 291 6.18 -3.55 11.48
CA LEU A 291 6.08 -2.22 12.06
C LEU A 291 6.23 -2.26 13.59
N ASP A 292 5.53 -3.15 14.30
CA ASP A 292 5.65 -3.27 15.76
C ASP A 292 7.08 -3.68 16.18
N ASN A 293 7.71 -4.57 15.42
CA ASN A 293 9.08 -5.00 15.63
C ASN A 293 10.06 -3.85 15.41
N ALA A 294 9.94 -3.11 14.30
CA ALA A 294 10.79 -1.95 14.02
C ALA A 294 10.64 -0.86 15.10
N LEU A 295 9.42 -0.57 15.52
CA LEU A 295 9.14 0.36 16.63
C LEU A 295 9.72 -0.16 17.95
N GLY A 296 9.55 -1.45 18.25
CA GLY A 296 10.05 -2.08 19.47
C GLY A 296 11.58 -2.11 19.55
N GLU A 297 12.25 -2.49 18.47
CA GLU A 297 13.71 -2.53 18.37
C GLU A 297 14.31 -1.12 18.50
N ALA A 298 13.77 -0.15 17.77
CA ALA A 298 14.20 1.25 17.87
C ALA A 298 14.02 1.82 19.28
N HIS A 299 12.88 1.53 19.91
CA HIS A 299 12.59 1.96 21.29
C HIS A 299 13.56 1.36 22.32
N GLU A 300 13.81 0.06 22.24
CA GLU A 300 14.75 -0.62 23.14
C GLU A 300 16.20 -0.14 22.93
N GLN A 301 16.58 0.13 21.69
CA GLN A 301 17.90 0.67 21.36
C GLN A 301 18.08 2.08 21.93
N GLN A 302 17.08 2.95 21.81
CA GLN A 302 17.14 4.30 22.39
C GLN A 302 17.29 4.28 23.91
N LYS A 303 16.49 3.45 24.61
CA LYS A 303 16.61 3.31 26.07
C LYS A 303 17.97 2.83 26.54
N LYS A 304 18.63 1.96 25.77
CA LYS A 304 20.01 1.54 26.06
C LYS A 304 20.99 2.70 25.93
N SER A 305 20.82 3.54 24.90
CA SER A 305 21.63 4.74 24.71
C SER A 305 21.43 5.76 25.85
N GLU A 306 20.19 6.02 26.27
CA GLU A 306 19.89 6.90 27.40
C GLU A 306 20.54 6.41 28.71
N ARG A 307 20.40 5.11 29.03
CA ARG A 307 21.00 4.50 30.23
C ARG A 307 22.52 4.55 30.24
N SER A 308 23.15 4.56 29.07
CA SER A 308 24.61 4.68 28.92
C SER A 308 25.13 6.10 29.09
N GLY A 309 24.25 7.11 29.27
CA GLY A 309 24.64 8.51 29.43
C GLY A 309 25.19 9.15 28.15
N GLN A 310 25.02 8.51 26.99
CA GLN A 310 25.31 9.10 25.70
C GLN A 310 24.22 10.13 25.40
N LYS A 311 24.50 11.41 25.65
CA LYS A 311 23.70 12.53 25.14
C LYS A 311 23.37 12.26 23.67
N SER A 312 22.10 12.40 23.27
CA SER A 312 21.57 11.96 21.97
C SER A 312 22.56 12.23 20.85
N VAL A 313 23.15 11.16 20.31
CA VAL A 313 24.15 11.21 19.22
C VAL A 313 23.60 12.05 18.06
N LEU A 314 22.28 12.01 17.84
CA LEU A 314 21.56 12.83 16.88
C LEU A 314 21.75 14.32 17.13
N GLN A 315 21.62 14.82 18.35
CA GLN A 315 21.79 16.25 18.66
C GLN A 315 23.20 16.73 18.33
N GLY A 316 24.21 15.94 18.68
CA GLY A 316 25.60 16.25 18.35
C GLY A 316 25.86 16.27 16.85
N LEU A 317 25.12 15.48 16.08
CA LEU A 317 25.19 15.49 14.61
C LEU A 317 24.39 16.64 13.99
N LEU A 318 23.21 16.99 14.52
CA LEU A 318 22.38 18.10 14.05
C LEU A 318 23.10 19.44 14.18
N GLN A 319 23.91 19.62 15.24
CA GLN A 319 24.72 20.82 15.44
C GLN A 319 25.85 20.96 14.39
N GLN A 320 26.22 19.88 13.69
CA GLN A 320 27.26 19.92 12.66
C GLN A 320 26.73 20.37 11.30
N ILE A 321 25.40 20.41 11.12
CA ILE A 321 24.77 20.87 9.87
C ILE A 321 24.29 22.33 10.03
N PRO A 322 24.69 23.23 9.12
CA PRO A 322 24.19 24.61 9.10
C PRO A 322 22.65 24.64 9.09
N ASN A 323 22.06 25.58 9.83
CA ASN A 323 20.60 25.77 9.99
C ASN A 323 19.85 24.67 10.76
N LEU A 324 20.51 23.58 11.20
CA LEU A 324 19.87 22.52 12.00
C LEU A 324 20.09 22.62 13.51
N GLY A 325 20.97 23.51 13.97
CA GLY A 325 21.25 23.69 15.41
C GLY A 325 20.02 24.08 16.25
N GLY A 326 19.03 24.77 15.66
CA GLY A 326 17.78 25.14 16.33
C GLY A 326 16.84 23.95 16.59
N LEU A 327 16.97 22.87 15.81
CA LEU A 327 16.13 21.67 15.93
C LEU A 327 16.53 20.78 17.12
N SER A 328 17.70 21.00 17.73
CA SER A 328 18.09 20.26 18.94
C SER A 328 17.08 20.43 20.08
N GLY A 329 16.51 21.64 20.25
CA GLY A 329 15.51 21.89 21.27
C GLY A 329 14.15 21.26 20.97
N ASP A 330 13.81 21.12 19.68
CA ASP A 330 12.61 20.36 19.27
C ASP A 330 12.79 18.87 19.55
N ALA A 331 13.97 18.31 19.32
CA ALA A 331 14.25 16.91 19.65
C ALA A 331 14.06 16.63 21.15
N ASP A 332 14.60 17.47 22.04
CA ASP A 332 14.42 17.36 23.49
C ASP A 332 12.93 17.41 23.90
N ARG A 333 12.18 18.34 23.29
CA ARG A 333 10.75 18.51 23.57
C ARG A 333 9.95 17.29 23.13
N LEU A 334 10.22 16.76 21.93
CA LEU A 334 9.51 15.60 21.39
C LEU A 334 9.84 14.32 22.18
N GLU A 335 11.09 14.16 22.61
CA GLU A 335 11.51 13.07 23.49
C GLU A 335 10.80 13.14 24.85
N ALA A 336 10.75 14.32 25.48
CA ALA A 336 10.01 14.50 26.71
C ALA A 336 8.50 14.18 26.57
N GLN A 337 7.88 14.56 25.44
CA GLN A 337 6.48 14.25 25.14
C GLN A 337 6.25 12.75 24.93
N SER A 338 7.12 12.08 24.18
CA SER A 338 7.05 10.62 23.99
C SER A 338 7.20 9.86 25.30
N ASN A 339 8.19 10.25 26.13
CA ASN A 339 8.41 9.66 27.45
C ASN A 339 7.21 9.87 28.40
N ALA A 340 6.59 11.05 28.37
CA ALA A 340 5.37 11.31 29.13
C ALA A 340 4.20 10.42 28.67
N LYS A 341 4.06 10.20 27.35
CA LYS A 341 3.06 9.29 26.79
C LYS A 341 3.30 7.85 27.22
N GLU A 342 4.55 7.40 27.22
CA GLU A 342 4.90 6.06 27.70
C GLU A 342 4.52 5.88 29.17
N MET A 343 4.82 6.88 30.01
CA MET A 343 4.42 6.87 31.42
C MET A 343 2.89 6.83 31.57
N GLU A 344 2.14 7.58 30.77
CA GLU A 344 0.66 7.52 30.74
C GLU A 344 0.17 6.10 30.44
N ASN A 345 0.73 5.46 29.40
CA ASN A 345 0.38 4.09 29.02
C ASN A 345 0.69 3.08 30.14
N MET A 346 1.78 3.28 30.89
CA MET A 346 2.12 2.44 32.06
C MET A 346 1.17 2.64 33.25
N HIS A 347 0.63 3.84 33.45
CA HIS A 347 -0.31 4.14 34.55
C HIS A 347 -1.73 3.63 34.29
N ILE A 348 -2.09 3.37 33.03
CA ILE A 348 -3.35 2.71 32.66
C ILE A 348 -3.27 1.19 32.93
N ALA A 349 -2.06 0.61 32.93
CA ALA A 349 -1.82 -0.84 33.07
C ALA A 349 -1.89 -1.48 34.49
N PRO A 350 -1.87 -0.81 35.66
CA PRO A 350 -1.75 -1.51 36.94
C PRO A 350 -3.08 -1.55 37.71
N GLN A 351 -4.06 -2.33 37.24
CA GLN A 351 -5.13 -2.83 38.12
C GLN A 351 -5.85 -4.11 37.67
N GLN A 352 -5.21 -5.03 36.93
CA GLN A 352 -5.84 -6.32 36.56
C GLN A 352 -4.94 -7.56 36.70
N SER A 353 -3.89 -7.52 37.53
CA SER A 353 -2.98 -8.66 37.74
C SER A 353 -3.12 -9.38 39.10
N ARG A 354 -4.33 -9.42 39.68
CA ARG A 354 -4.66 -10.31 40.81
C ARG A 354 -6.07 -10.92 40.66
N GLY A 355 -6.21 -11.87 39.74
CA GLY A 355 -7.37 -12.76 39.64
C GLY A 355 -6.94 -14.13 39.11
N PRO A 356 -7.55 -15.26 39.54
CA PRO A 356 -7.13 -16.59 39.12
C PRO A 356 -7.44 -16.81 37.63
N ALA A 357 -6.55 -17.53 36.94
CA ALA A 357 -6.62 -17.82 35.51
C ALA A 357 -7.98 -18.41 35.08
N GLY A 358 -8.71 -17.66 34.25
CA GLY A 358 -9.96 -18.08 33.63
C GLY A 358 -10.38 -17.12 32.52
N ALA A 359 -10.47 -17.64 31.29
CA ALA A 359 -11.20 -17.16 30.12
C ALA A 359 -11.43 -15.63 29.94
N GLY A 360 -10.69 -15.03 29.00
CA GLY A 360 -11.31 -14.28 27.89
C GLY A 360 -12.08 -13.00 28.19
N ALA A 361 -11.67 -12.18 29.15
CA ALA A 361 -12.21 -10.83 29.30
C ALA A 361 -11.19 -9.77 28.83
N VAL A 362 -11.38 -9.28 27.61
CA VAL A 362 -10.73 -8.08 27.09
C VAL A 362 -11.41 -6.87 27.78
N PRO A 363 -10.67 -5.90 28.33
CA PRO A 363 -11.28 -4.71 28.89
C PRO A 363 -12.00 -3.91 27.79
N PRO A 364 -13.20 -3.36 28.05
CA PRO A 364 -13.86 -2.46 27.12
C PRO A 364 -13.01 -1.21 26.89
N SER A 365 -12.95 -0.77 25.64
CA SER A 365 -12.32 0.44 25.11
C SER A 365 -12.29 1.61 26.11
N ALA A 366 -11.16 1.79 26.79
CA ALA A 366 -10.87 3.01 27.53
C ALA A 366 -9.66 3.69 26.88
N GLY A 367 -9.93 4.70 26.03
CA GLY A 367 -8.99 5.81 25.84
C GLY A 367 -8.17 5.90 24.56
N PHE A 368 -8.47 5.16 23.49
CA PHE A 368 -7.84 5.45 22.18
C PHE A 368 -8.65 6.50 21.41
N ASP A 369 -8.02 7.65 21.17
CA ASP A 369 -8.56 8.73 20.34
C ASP A 369 -7.63 8.90 19.12
N PRO A 370 -8.02 8.36 17.95
CA PRO A 370 -7.23 8.46 16.72
C PRO A 370 -6.93 9.91 16.33
N ILE A 371 -7.87 10.84 16.54
CA ILE A 371 -7.71 12.25 16.17
C ILE A 371 -6.64 12.88 17.05
N LYS A 372 -6.71 12.64 18.36
CA LYS A 372 -5.67 13.07 19.30
C LYS A 372 -4.32 12.46 18.93
N THR A 373 -4.26 11.16 18.64
CA THR A 373 -3.01 10.51 18.28
C THR A 373 -2.40 11.08 17.00
N ALA A 374 -3.19 11.28 15.94
CA ALA A 374 -2.74 11.91 14.71
C ALA A 374 -2.13 13.30 14.97
N ARG A 375 -2.78 14.11 15.81
CA ARG A 375 -2.27 15.41 16.22
C ARG A 375 -0.97 15.31 17.03
N ASP A 376 -0.88 14.33 17.92
CA ASP A 376 0.26 14.18 18.83
C ASP A 376 1.50 13.59 18.10
N ILE A 377 1.33 12.79 17.03
CA ILE A 377 2.44 12.27 16.22
C ILE A 377 2.89 13.21 15.10
N TYR A 378 2.02 14.11 14.61
CA TYR A 378 2.36 15.03 13.51
C TYR A 378 3.66 15.82 13.77
N PRO A 379 3.91 16.41 14.95
CA PRO A 379 5.15 17.14 15.22
C PRO A 379 6.42 16.28 15.14
N ILE A 380 6.32 14.97 15.43
CA ILE A 380 7.45 14.03 15.33
C ILE A 380 7.80 13.82 13.84
N LEU A 381 6.77 13.60 13.02
CA LEU A 381 6.90 13.42 11.57
C LEU A 381 7.37 14.69 10.88
N GLU A 382 6.84 15.86 11.28
CA GLU A 382 7.25 17.15 10.73
C GLU A 382 8.71 17.48 11.06
N PHE A 383 9.14 17.19 12.30
CA PHE A 383 10.54 17.33 12.69
C PHE A 383 11.46 16.50 11.81
N ARG A 384 11.10 15.23 11.58
CA ARG A 384 11.84 14.33 10.70
C ARG A 384 11.99 14.91 9.29
N ASP A 385 10.87 15.30 8.69
CA ASP A 385 10.86 15.80 7.32
C ASP A 385 11.67 17.09 7.19
N LYS A 386 11.59 18.00 8.16
CA LYS A 386 12.41 19.23 8.21
C LYS A 386 13.91 18.91 8.23
N VAL A 387 14.33 17.93 9.04
CA VAL A 387 15.73 17.49 9.10
C VAL A 387 16.16 16.87 7.77
N MET A 388 15.37 15.95 7.20
CA MET A 388 15.73 15.28 5.95
C MET A 388 15.82 16.23 4.76
N ARG A 389 14.87 17.17 4.62
CA ARG A 389 14.91 18.18 3.55
C ARG A 389 16.13 19.09 3.68
N SER A 390 16.47 19.49 4.91
CA SER A 390 17.67 20.29 5.16
C SER A 390 18.95 19.53 4.82
N ILE A 391 18.98 18.21 5.07
CA ILE A 391 20.08 17.34 4.69
C ILE A 391 20.19 17.24 3.17
N GLU A 392 19.09 17.02 2.46
CA GLU A 392 19.06 16.98 0.99
C GLU A 392 19.58 18.30 0.38
N GLU A 393 19.12 19.45 0.88
CA GLU A 393 19.61 20.77 0.47
C GLU A 393 21.11 20.97 0.76
N ALA A 394 21.62 20.42 1.86
CA ALA A 394 23.02 20.53 2.24
C ALA A 394 23.93 19.66 1.35
N ILE A 395 23.50 18.45 0.97
CA ILE A 395 24.23 17.56 0.05
C ILE A 395 24.48 18.23 -1.30
N GLU A 396 23.45 18.89 -1.85
CA GLU A 396 23.58 19.57 -3.15
C GLU A 396 24.64 20.68 -3.14
N ARG A 397 24.94 21.24 -1.97
CA ARG A 397 25.87 22.37 -1.82
C ARG A 397 27.29 21.97 -1.43
N ILE A 398 27.51 20.80 -0.85
CA ILE A 398 28.81 20.39 -0.30
C ILE A 398 29.16 18.94 -0.73
N PRO A 399 30.00 18.76 -1.75
CA PRO A 399 30.52 17.44 -2.14
C PRO A 399 31.36 16.83 -1.00
N GLY A 400 31.12 15.55 -0.66
CA GLY A 400 31.93 14.79 0.31
C GLY A 400 31.29 14.55 1.69
N LEU A 401 30.01 14.93 1.88
CA LEU A 401 29.28 14.72 3.15
C LEU A 401 28.56 13.37 3.28
N SER A 402 28.65 12.47 2.29
CA SER A 402 27.77 11.29 2.18
C SER A 402 27.77 10.39 3.43
N ALA A 403 28.95 10.06 3.98
CA ALA A 403 29.04 9.20 5.16
C ALA A 403 28.47 9.85 6.44
N LEU A 404 28.59 11.17 6.59
CA LEU A 404 27.98 11.90 7.71
C LEU A 404 26.46 11.93 7.55
N VAL A 405 25.98 12.14 6.32
CA VAL A 405 24.56 12.18 6.00
C VAL A 405 23.89 10.83 6.21
N GLU A 406 24.48 9.74 5.74
CA GLU A 406 23.99 8.37 5.98
C GLU A 406 23.88 8.11 7.48
N LYS A 407 24.93 8.42 8.25
CA LYS A 407 24.91 8.28 9.71
C LYS A 407 23.80 9.11 10.38
N ILE A 408 23.55 10.32 9.90
CA ILE A 408 22.47 11.17 10.42
C ILE A 408 21.10 10.58 10.07
N SER A 409 20.90 10.15 8.83
CA SER A 409 19.65 9.54 8.36
C SER A 409 19.29 8.29 9.16
N ASP A 410 20.27 7.41 9.42
CA ASP A 410 20.06 6.18 10.20
C ASP A 410 19.73 6.50 11.66
N THR A 411 20.53 7.39 12.28
CA THR A 411 20.31 7.81 13.68
C THR A 411 18.96 8.49 13.86
N LEU A 412 18.58 9.34 12.90
CA LEU A 412 17.31 10.04 12.88
C LEU A 412 16.12 9.08 12.69
N SER A 413 16.29 8.02 11.89
CA SER A 413 15.26 7.00 11.70
C SER A 413 14.98 6.22 12.96
N LEU A 414 16.03 5.76 13.65
CA LEU A 414 15.89 5.11 14.95
C LEU A 414 15.25 6.03 15.99
N PHE A 415 15.68 7.30 16.03
CA PHE A 415 15.12 8.29 16.94
C PHE A 415 13.63 8.54 16.68
N VAL A 416 13.21 8.75 15.43
CA VAL A 416 11.80 9.03 15.12
C VAL A 416 10.93 7.80 15.38
N LEU A 417 11.39 6.59 15.04
CA LEU A 417 10.66 5.35 15.34
C LEU A 417 10.47 5.14 16.85
N SER A 418 11.48 5.39 17.67
CA SER A 418 11.34 5.30 19.13
C SER A 418 10.33 6.33 19.67
N LEU A 419 10.31 7.56 19.13
CA LEU A 419 9.36 8.58 19.52
C LEU A 419 7.92 8.22 19.15
N LEU A 420 7.72 7.54 18.02
CA LEU A 420 6.41 7.08 17.58
C LEU A 420 5.92 5.86 18.39
N ALA A 421 6.82 5.03 18.90
CA ALA A 421 6.48 3.74 19.51
C ALA A 421 5.41 3.83 20.63
N PRO A 422 5.48 4.75 21.62
CA PRO A 422 4.45 4.87 22.65
C PRO A 422 3.06 5.27 22.13
N TYR A 423 2.98 5.87 20.95
CA TYR A 423 1.72 6.26 20.32
C TYR A 423 1.17 5.16 19.43
N VAL A 424 2.02 4.52 18.63
CA VAL A 424 1.61 3.63 17.53
C VAL A 424 1.45 2.18 17.98
N ARG A 425 2.32 1.66 18.86
CA ARG A 425 2.26 0.25 19.29
C ARG A 425 0.94 -0.15 19.97
N PRO A 426 0.30 0.68 20.81
CA PRO A 426 -1.03 0.37 21.34
C PRO A 426 -2.10 0.26 20.25
N ILE A 427 -1.97 1.03 19.17
CA ILE A 427 -2.89 1.00 18.00
C ILE A 427 -2.75 -0.34 17.29
N ILE A 428 -1.51 -0.75 17.03
CA ILE A 428 -1.18 -2.02 16.41
C ILE A 428 -1.78 -3.16 17.24
N ALA A 429 -1.55 -3.17 18.55
CA ALA A 429 -2.08 -4.21 19.43
C ALA A 429 -3.61 -4.31 19.38
N GLN A 430 -4.31 -3.17 19.35
CA GLN A 430 -5.77 -3.13 19.25
C GLN A 430 -6.26 -3.59 17.87
N ALA A 431 -5.68 -3.06 16.80
CA ALA A 431 -6.04 -3.41 15.43
C ALA A 431 -5.80 -4.90 15.16
N SER A 432 -4.68 -5.47 15.60
CA SER A 432 -4.38 -6.90 15.47
C SER A 432 -5.40 -7.78 16.21
N LEU A 433 -5.92 -7.33 17.35
CA LEU A 433 -6.96 -8.05 18.09
C LEU A 433 -8.31 -8.00 17.37
N GLU A 434 -8.69 -6.84 16.85
CA GLU A 434 -9.93 -6.63 16.08
C GLU A 434 -9.91 -7.41 14.74
N LEU A 435 -8.77 -7.38 14.03
CA LEU A 435 -8.58 -8.08 12.75
C LEU A 435 -8.59 -9.61 12.92
N LYS A 436 -7.98 -10.13 14.00
CA LYS A 436 -7.99 -11.57 14.30
C LYS A 436 -9.39 -12.11 14.61
N ALA A 437 -10.28 -11.29 15.17
CA ALA A 437 -11.68 -11.68 15.38
C ALA A 437 -12.46 -11.75 14.06
N GLY A 438 -12.12 -10.90 13.08
CA GLY A 438 -12.76 -10.86 11.76
C GLY A 438 -12.30 -11.91 10.75
N SER A 439 -11.01 -12.30 10.75
CA SER A 439 -10.43 -13.17 9.70
C SER A 439 -11.00 -14.60 9.66
N SER A 440 -11.39 -15.15 10.82
CA SER A 440 -11.92 -16.52 10.94
C SER A 440 -13.24 -16.78 10.20
N ALA A 441 -13.98 -15.74 9.78
CA ALA A 441 -15.28 -15.87 9.11
C ALA A 441 -15.21 -15.86 7.57
N VAL A 442 -14.06 -15.50 6.99
CA VAL A 442 -13.97 -15.09 5.57
C VAL A 442 -13.46 -16.20 4.63
N VAL A 443 -12.66 -17.15 5.12
CA VAL A 443 -11.90 -18.11 4.29
C VAL A 443 -12.76 -19.14 3.56
N ASP A 444 -13.90 -19.56 4.12
CA ASP A 444 -14.69 -20.68 3.55
C ASP A 444 -15.63 -20.27 2.39
N SER A 445 -16.03 -19.00 2.31
CA SER A 445 -16.96 -18.50 1.27
C SER A 445 -16.27 -18.27 -0.09
N SER A 446 -15.02 -17.82 -0.07
CA SER A 446 -14.21 -17.52 -1.27
C SER A 446 -13.88 -18.75 -2.12
N ALA A 447 -13.73 -19.93 -1.51
CA ALA A 447 -13.28 -21.14 -2.20
C ALA A 447 -14.32 -21.71 -3.20
N ALA A 448 -15.61 -21.46 -2.97
CA ALA A 448 -16.69 -22.00 -3.81
C ALA A 448 -16.85 -21.23 -5.14
N HIS A 449 -16.67 -19.91 -5.10
CA HIS A 449 -16.89 -19.03 -6.27
C HIS A 449 -15.68 -18.95 -7.19
N GLN A 450 -14.48 -19.24 -6.67
CA GLN A 450 -13.23 -19.18 -7.42
C GLN A 450 -13.28 -19.99 -8.74
N TYR A 451 -13.91 -21.16 -8.74
CA TYR A 451 -13.91 -22.04 -9.92
C TYR A 451 -15.12 -21.86 -10.85
N GLU A 452 -15.97 -20.86 -10.63
CA GLU A 452 -17.14 -20.59 -11.49
C GLU A 452 -16.82 -20.50 -12.98
N PRO A 453 -15.71 -19.87 -13.44
CA PRO A 453 -15.36 -19.85 -14.86
C PRO A 453 -15.18 -21.24 -15.49
N TRP A 454 -14.82 -22.26 -14.70
CA TRP A 454 -14.65 -23.64 -15.18
C TRP A 454 -15.91 -24.48 -15.08
N THR A 455 -16.83 -24.13 -14.18
CA THR A 455 -18.02 -24.94 -13.90
C THR A 455 -19.30 -24.38 -14.52
N ILE A 456 -19.35 -23.08 -14.80
CA ILE A 456 -20.51 -22.37 -15.34
C ILE A 456 -20.20 -21.89 -16.77
N PRO A 457 -20.80 -22.50 -17.82
CA PRO A 457 -20.49 -22.17 -19.23
C PRO A 457 -20.78 -20.73 -19.66
N THR A 458 -21.55 -19.99 -18.86
CA THR A 458 -21.94 -18.59 -19.10
C THR A 458 -21.30 -17.62 -18.12
N CYS A 459 -20.38 -18.07 -17.27
CA CYS A 459 -19.73 -17.18 -16.31
C CYS A 459 -18.91 -16.10 -17.03
N SER A 460 -19.04 -14.88 -16.53
CA SER A 460 -18.29 -13.70 -16.96
C SER A 460 -17.86 -12.84 -15.77
N ASP A 461 -17.80 -13.46 -14.59
CA ASP A 461 -17.47 -12.82 -13.32
C ASP A 461 -16.44 -13.69 -12.57
N PRO A 462 -15.21 -13.82 -13.10
CA PRO A 462 -14.14 -14.51 -12.38
C PRO A 462 -13.79 -13.77 -11.07
N THR A 463 -13.03 -14.42 -10.19
CA THR A 463 -12.49 -13.77 -8.99
C THR A 463 -11.18 -13.03 -9.29
N HIS A 464 -10.89 -12.00 -8.50
CA HIS A 464 -9.67 -11.19 -8.62
C HIS A 464 -8.40 -12.03 -8.49
N SER A 465 -8.28 -12.86 -7.44
CA SER A 465 -7.15 -13.77 -7.22
C SER A 465 -6.82 -14.72 -8.38
N LEU A 466 -7.75 -15.00 -9.30
CA LEU A 466 -7.46 -15.86 -10.45
C LEU A 466 -7.02 -15.08 -11.69
N LEU A 467 -7.45 -13.81 -11.79
CA LEU A 467 -7.06 -12.94 -12.86
C LEU A 467 -5.73 -12.24 -12.59
N SER A 468 -5.31 -12.15 -11.33
CA SER A 468 -4.14 -11.41 -10.90
C SER A 468 -2.84 -11.88 -11.58
N LYS A 469 -2.20 -10.95 -12.29
CA LYS A 469 -0.94 -11.15 -13.05
C LYS A 469 0.22 -10.36 -12.45
N ASP A 470 -0.02 -9.55 -11.44
CA ASP A 470 0.95 -8.88 -10.58
C ASP A 470 1.74 -9.87 -9.68
N HIS A 471 1.30 -11.13 -9.56
CA HIS A 471 2.10 -12.19 -8.96
C HIS A 471 3.20 -12.69 -9.92
N PHE A 472 4.45 -12.68 -9.44
CA PHE A 472 5.62 -13.11 -10.24
C PHE A 472 5.63 -14.61 -10.59
N SER A 473 4.83 -15.43 -9.90
CA SER A 473 4.60 -16.84 -10.24
C SER A 473 3.71 -16.99 -11.49
N ASN A 474 2.92 -15.96 -11.82
CA ASN A 474 2.08 -15.94 -12.99
C ASN A 474 2.92 -15.71 -14.25
N LYS A 475 2.86 -16.67 -15.18
CA LYS A 475 3.57 -16.58 -16.49
C LYS A 475 3.13 -15.37 -17.31
N LEU A 476 1.95 -14.81 -17.02
CA LEU A 476 1.42 -13.63 -17.67
C LEU A 476 1.83 -12.31 -17.00
N ASN A 477 2.64 -12.33 -15.94
CA ASN A 477 3.22 -11.11 -15.35
C ASN A 477 4.03 -10.32 -16.38
N THR A 478 4.98 -10.97 -17.05
CA THR A 478 5.84 -10.35 -18.06
C THR A 478 5.16 -9.96 -19.40
N PRO A 479 3.96 -10.41 -19.76
CA PRO A 479 3.20 -9.70 -20.80
C PRO A 479 2.28 -8.60 -20.25
N ALA A 480 1.80 -8.73 -19.02
CA ALA A 480 0.92 -7.74 -18.40
C ALA A 480 1.62 -6.39 -18.24
N GLY A 481 2.73 -6.32 -17.51
CA GLY A 481 3.41 -5.03 -17.29
C GLY A 481 4.03 -4.43 -18.55
N GLU A 482 4.41 -5.21 -19.57
CA GLU A 482 4.98 -4.69 -20.83
C GLU A 482 3.92 -3.91 -21.61
N SER A 483 2.69 -4.44 -21.56
CA SER A 483 1.50 -3.80 -22.11
C SER A 483 1.20 -2.49 -21.37
N THR A 484 1.31 -2.48 -20.04
CA THR A 484 1.15 -1.28 -19.20
C THR A 484 2.20 -0.21 -19.51
N LEU A 485 3.45 -0.61 -19.68
CA LEU A 485 4.59 0.28 -19.90
C LEU A 485 4.69 0.79 -21.35
N GLY A 486 3.86 0.27 -22.27
CA GLY A 486 3.87 0.64 -23.68
C GLY A 486 5.19 0.32 -24.40
N ARG A 487 5.95 -0.68 -23.92
CA ARG A 487 7.22 -1.06 -24.56
C ARG A 487 6.92 -1.93 -25.78
N THR A 488 7.19 -1.40 -26.97
CA THR A 488 7.36 -2.25 -28.16
C THR A 488 8.58 -3.14 -27.95
N PRO A 489 8.50 -4.46 -28.19
CA PRO A 489 9.69 -5.30 -28.18
C PRO A 489 10.71 -4.74 -29.18
N PRO A 490 12.02 -4.86 -28.91
CA PRO A 490 13.02 -4.46 -29.88
C PRO A 490 12.74 -5.18 -31.21
N PRO A 491 12.87 -4.48 -32.36
CA PRO A 491 12.66 -5.12 -33.66
C PRO A 491 13.56 -6.35 -33.74
N ARG A 492 12.95 -7.50 -34.05
CA ARG A 492 13.63 -8.79 -34.22
C ARG A 492 14.63 -8.77 -35.37
#